data_AF-A0A7V9GT08-F1
#
_entry.id   AF-A0A7V9GT08-F1
#
_cell.length_a   1.000
_cell.length_b   1.000
_cell.length_c   1.000
_cell.angle_alpha   90.00
_cell.angle_beta   90.00
_cell.angle_gamma   90.00
#
_symmetry.space_group_name_H-M   'P 1'
#
loop_
_entity.id
_entity.type
_entity.pdbx_description
1 polymer ?
#
loop_
_entity_poly.entity_id
_entity_poly.type
_entity_poly.pdbx_seq_one_letter_code
_entity_poly.pdbx_strand_id
1 'polypeptide(L)'
;MSLILDHINGEAQDHRLENLQIVCPNCAATLETHCGRNVARARDCRQCGASFRPKYASQKFCSKACGDEGKRRDHGPKPDLRKVERPPYEELMAEIRATSYLAVGRKYGVSDNAVRKWVRWYEEAAERERRAA
;
A
#
# COMPACT_ATOMS: atom_id res chain seq x y z
N MET A 1 29.34 -24.50 -29.31
CA MET A 1 27.89 -24.57 -29.07
C MET A 1 27.69 -25.01 -27.61
N SER A 2 27.12 -24.17 -26.75
CA SER A 2 26.72 -24.59 -25.40
C SER A 2 25.28 -25.08 -25.42
N LEU A 3 25.01 -26.22 -24.77
CA LEU A 3 23.65 -26.67 -24.51
C LEU A 3 23.13 -25.98 -23.24
N ILE A 4 21.82 -25.74 -23.19
CA ILE A 4 21.13 -25.12 -22.05
C ILE A 4 20.24 -26.17 -21.39
N LEU A 5 20.34 -26.28 -20.07
CA LEU A 5 19.39 -27.03 -19.26
C LEU A 5 18.17 -26.15 -18.98
N ASP A 6 17.00 -26.62 -19.40
CA ASP A 6 15.73 -25.91 -19.30
C ASP A 6 14.71 -26.70 -18.46
N HIS A 7 13.80 -25.96 -17.83
CA HIS A 7 12.68 -26.52 -17.07
C HIS A 7 11.41 -26.36 -17.88
N ILE A 8 10.78 -27.48 -18.26
CA ILE A 8 9.61 -27.52 -19.14
C ILE A 8 8.46 -26.66 -18.58
N ASN A 9 8.22 -26.70 -17.26
CA ASN A 9 7.20 -25.88 -16.59
C ASN A 9 7.65 -24.45 -16.24
N GLY A 10 8.91 -24.09 -16.48
CA GLY A 10 9.49 -22.79 -16.13
C GLY A 10 9.71 -22.55 -14.64
N GLU A 11 9.52 -23.57 -13.78
CA GLU A 11 9.77 -23.51 -12.35
C GLU A 11 11.20 -23.95 -12.02
N ALA A 12 12.08 -22.98 -11.78
CA ALA A 12 13.51 -23.21 -11.55
C ALA A 12 13.88 -24.02 -10.28
N GLN A 13 12.88 -24.49 -9.51
CA GLN A 13 13.08 -25.34 -8.32
C GLN A 13 12.54 -26.76 -8.53
N ASP A 14 11.91 -27.06 -9.66
CA ASP A 14 11.36 -28.39 -9.96
C ASP A 14 12.39 -29.24 -10.74
N HIS A 15 13.29 -29.89 -10.01
CA HIS A 15 14.38 -30.69 -10.56
C HIS A 15 14.02 -32.14 -10.90
N ARG A 16 12.74 -32.48 -11.01
CA ARG A 16 12.34 -33.83 -11.44
C ARG A 16 12.83 -34.06 -12.86
N LEU A 17 13.42 -35.23 -13.14
CA LEU A 17 14.01 -35.54 -14.44
C LEU A 17 13.02 -35.38 -15.61
N GLU A 18 11.74 -35.70 -15.37
CA GLU A 18 10.63 -35.50 -16.30
C GLU A 18 10.30 -34.03 -16.63
N ASN A 19 10.76 -33.08 -15.81
CA ASN A 19 10.59 -31.63 -16.01
C ASN A 19 11.83 -30.97 -16.62
N LEU A 20 12.94 -31.70 -16.78
CA LEU A 20 14.19 -31.16 -17.30
C LEU A 20 14.39 -31.55 -18.77
N GLN A 21 14.78 -30.59 -19.59
CA GLN A 21 15.15 -30.83 -20.99
C GLN A 21 16.44 -30.12 -21.36
N ILE A 22 17.19 -30.66 -22.32
CA ILE A 22 18.39 -30.04 -22.87
C ILE A 22 18.05 -29.45 -24.24
N VAL A 23 18.24 -28.14 -24.39
CA VAL A 23 17.91 -27.40 -25.61
C VAL A 23 19.11 -26.61 -26.11
N CYS A 24 19.16 -26.34 -27.41
CA CYS A 24 20.17 -25.43 -27.98
C CYS A 24 19.78 -23.95 -27.71
N PRO A 25 20.72 -22.99 -27.84
CA PRO A 25 20.43 -21.58 -27.58
C PRO A 25 19.29 -21.01 -28.42
N ASN A 26 19.16 -21.46 -29.67
CA ASN A 26 18.08 -21.01 -30.57
C ASN A 26 16.72 -21.55 -30.13
N CYS A 27 16.64 -22.82 -29.70
CA CYS A 27 15.40 -23.41 -29.21
C CYS A 27 14.99 -22.82 -27.85
N ALA A 28 15.94 -22.55 -26.95
CA ALA A 28 15.66 -21.92 -25.67
C ALA A 28 14.98 -20.55 -25.84
N ALA A 29 15.43 -19.76 -26.82
CA ALA A 29 14.90 -18.43 -27.11
C ALA A 29 13.42 -18.43 -27.56
N THR A 30 12.90 -19.56 -28.04
CA THR A 30 11.51 -19.69 -28.53
C THR A 30 10.53 -20.25 -27.51
N LEU A 31 11.00 -20.67 -26.32
CA LEU A 31 10.13 -21.26 -25.29
C LEU A 31 9.26 -20.19 -24.61
N GLU A 32 8.02 -20.55 -24.25
CA GLU A 32 7.10 -19.65 -23.52
C GLU A 32 7.65 -19.24 -22.14
N THR A 33 8.47 -20.12 -21.54
CA THR A 33 9.13 -19.95 -20.24
C THR A 33 10.47 -19.22 -20.33
N HIS A 34 10.90 -18.80 -21.53
CA HIS A 34 12.22 -18.20 -21.76
C HIS A 34 12.50 -17.01 -20.81
N CYS A 35 13.66 -17.06 -20.16
CA CYS A 35 14.10 -16.09 -19.14
C CYS A 35 13.13 -15.87 -17.96
N GLY A 36 12.07 -16.69 -17.81
CA GLY A 36 11.14 -16.67 -16.69
C GLY A 36 10.34 -15.38 -16.49
N ARG A 37 10.40 -14.41 -17.43
CA ARG A 37 9.67 -13.13 -17.29
C ARG A 37 8.16 -13.29 -17.42
N ASN A 38 7.73 -14.27 -18.21
CA ASN A 38 6.31 -14.56 -18.45
C ASN A 38 5.72 -15.51 -17.39
N VAL A 39 6.56 -16.11 -16.54
CA VAL A 39 6.13 -17.09 -15.54
C VAL A 39 5.84 -16.38 -14.23
N ALA A 40 4.56 -16.32 -13.84
CA ALA A 40 4.16 -15.78 -12.56
C ALA A 40 4.63 -16.70 -11.42
N ARG A 41 5.73 -16.33 -10.77
CA ARG A 41 6.26 -17.06 -9.62
C ARG A 41 5.40 -16.83 -8.38
N ALA A 42 5.23 -17.89 -7.59
CA ALA A 42 4.59 -17.78 -6.30
C ALA A 42 5.37 -16.80 -5.39
N ARG A 43 4.64 -16.08 -4.55
CA ARG A 43 5.17 -15.10 -3.59
C ARG A 43 4.48 -15.27 -2.25
N ASP A 44 5.15 -14.89 -1.19
CA ASP A 44 4.55 -14.90 0.15
C ASP A 44 3.70 -13.64 0.37
N CYS A 45 2.52 -13.85 0.94
CA CYS A 45 1.63 -12.75 1.31
C CYS A 45 2.25 -11.91 2.41
N ARG A 46 2.35 -10.59 2.20
CA ARG A 46 2.89 -9.66 3.21
C ARG A 46 2.08 -9.56 4.51
N GLN A 47 0.90 -10.15 4.56
CA GLN A 47 0.02 -10.12 5.74
C GLN A 47 0.02 -11.45 6.49
N CYS A 48 -0.27 -12.56 5.81
CA CYS A 48 -0.42 -13.87 6.45
C CYS A 48 0.73 -14.85 6.16
N GLY A 49 1.72 -14.47 5.34
CA GLY A 49 2.83 -15.34 4.96
C GLY A 49 2.48 -16.47 3.97
N ALA A 50 1.19 -16.66 3.64
CA ALA A 50 0.79 -17.72 2.71
C ALA A 50 1.36 -17.50 1.31
N SER A 51 1.90 -18.56 0.71
CA SER A 51 2.35 -18.57 -0.69
C SER A 51 1.16 -18.48 -1.65
N PHE A 52 1.23 -17.57 -2.62
CA PHE A 52 0.19 -17.37 -3.63
C PHE A 52 0.78 -17.02 -5.00
N ARG A 53 0.09 -17.37 -6.09
CA ARG A 53 0.45 -16.93 -7.45
C ARG A 53 -0.16 -15.55 -7.72
N PRO A 54 0.64 -14.50 -7.96
CA PRO A 54 0.14 -13.16 -8.22
C PRO A 54 -0.52 -13.07 -9.60
N LYS A 55 -1.66 -12.39 -9.69
CA LYS A 55 -2.37 -12.09 -10.95
C LYS A 55 -1.69 -10.96 -11.73
N TYR A 56 -0.96 -10.08 -11.05
CA TYR A 56 -0.24 -8.95 -11.63
C TYR A 56 1.03 -8.67 -10.84
N ALA A 57 2.03 -8.08 -11.49
CA ALA A 57 3.39 -7.94 -10.95
C ALA A 57 3.49 -7.17 -9.62
N SER A 58 2.55 -6.27 -9.34
CA SER A 58 2.51 -5.46 -8.11
C SER A 58 1.67 -6.08 -6.98
N GLN A 59 1.07 -7.26 -7.16
CA GLN A 59 0.24 -7.90 -6.13
C GLN A 59 1.09 -8.30 -4.91
N LYS A 60 0.67 -7.84 -3.72
CA LYS A 60 1.38 -8.03 -2.44
C LYS A 60 0.66 -8.98 -1.47
N PHE A 61 -0.62 -9.24 -1.71
CA PHE A 61 -1.49 -9.97 -0.81
C PHE A 61 -2.21 -11.10 -1.54
N CYS A 62 -2.40 -12.23 -0.85
CA CYS A 62 -3.09 -13.40 -1.41
C CYS A 62 -4.59 -13.14 -1.63
N SER A 63 -5.18 -12.23 -0.84
CA SER A 63 -6.60 -11.92 -0.89
C SER A 63 -6.87 -10.43 -0.59
N LYS A 64 -8.08 -9.98 -0.95
CA LYS A 64 -8.57 -8.65 -0.57
C LYS A 64 -8.57 -8.46 0.95
N ALA A 65 -9.01 -9.47 1.70
CA ALA A 65 -9.02 -9.43 3.16
C ALA A 65 -7.62 -9.18 3.74
N CYS A 66 -6.59 -9.89 3.25
CA CYS A 66 -5.21 -9.64 3.65
C CYS A 66 -4.71 -8.25 3.27
N GLY A 67 -5.15 -7.72 2.12
CA GLY A 67 -4.81 -6.36 1.71
C GLY A 67 -5.48 -5.28 2.58
N ASP A 68 -6.72 -5.49 2.98
CA ASP A 68 -7.46 -4.57 3.83
C ASP A 68 -6.95 -4.62 5.28
N GLU A 69 -6.61 -5.80 5.78
CA GLU A 69 -5.96 -5.98 7.09
C GLU A 69 -4.57 -5.33 7.11
N GLY A 70 -3.75 -5.55 6.08
CA GLY A 70 -2.40 -4.98 5.99
C GLY A 70 -2.34 -3.46 5.82
N LYS A 71 -3.48 -2.83 5.45
CA LYS A 71 -3.67 -1.38 5.44
C LYS A 71 -4.00 -0.80 6.81
N ARG A 72 -4.35 -1.61 7.83
CA ARG A 72 -4.61 -1.12 9.20
C ARG A 72 -3.35 -0.64 9.93
N ARG A 73 -2.21 -0.54 9.25
CA ARG A 73 -1.00 0.08 9.79
C ARG A 73 -1.20 1.59 9.91
N ASP A 74 -1.39 2.00 11.16
CA ASP A 74 -1.20 3.35 11.70
C ASP A 74 -1.67 4.50 10.77
N HIS A 75 -2.98 4.55 10.57
CA HIS A 75 -3.68 5.76 10.12
C HIS A 75 -3.98 6.71 11.30
N GLY A 76 -3.18 6.64 12.37
CA GLY A 76 -3.27 7.58 13.47
C GLY A 76 -2.99 9.01 13.00
N PRO A 77 -3.45 10.02 13.76
CA PRO A 77 -2.96 11.37 13.59
C PRO A 77 -1.44 11.37 13.69
N LYS A 78 -0.75 12.09 12.80
CA LYS A 78 0.71 12.28 12.84
C LYS A 78 1.01 13.74 13.16
N PRO A 79 1.05 14.13 14.45
CA PRO A 79 1.27 15.52 14.85
C PRO A 79 2.59 16.08 14.32
N ASP A 80 3.65 15.27 14.31
CA ASP A 80 5.00 15.68 13.89
C ASP A 80 5.09 16.04 12.40
N LEU A 81 4.14 15.57 11.60
CA LEU A 81 4.06 15.88 10.17
C LEU A 81 3.19 17.11 9.87
N ARG A 82 2.63 17.78 10.88
CA ARG A 82 1.81 18.98 10.68
C ARG A 82 2.70 20.16 10.32
N LYS A 83 2.31 20.89 9.28
CA LYS A 83 2.99 22.14 8.86
C LYS A 83 2.93 23.23 9.94
N VAL A 84 1.86 23.23 10.74
CA VAL A 84 1.54 24.30 11.69
C VAL A 84 0.94 23.69 12.95
N GLU A 85 1.29 24.26 14.09
CA GLU A 85 0.66 23.94 15.38
C GLU A 85 -0.82 24.34 15.35
N ARG A 86 -1.69 23.40 15.74
CA ARG A 86 -3.14 23.65 15.68
C ARG A 86 -3.57 24.40 16.94
N PRO A 87 -4.30 25.52 16.82
CA PRO A 87 -4.88 26.19 17.98
C PRO A 87 -5.91 25.28 18.67
N PRO A 88 -6.16 25.46 19.99
CA PRO A 88 -7.24 24.79 20.70
C PRO A 88 -8.61 24.99 20.02
N TYR A 89 -9.53 24.05 20.21
CA TYR A 89 -10.85 24.07 19.54
C TYR A 89 -11.63 25.36 19.81
N GLU A 90 -11.65 25.82 21.06
CA GLU A 90 -12.38 27.04 21.46
C GLU A 90 -11.84 28.30 20.77
N GLU A 91 -10.51 28.46 20.73
CA GLU A 91 -9.84 29.58 20.05
C GLU A 91 -10.12 29.53 18.55
N LEU A 92 -9.98 28.34 17.94
CA LEU A 92 -10.25 28.14 16.52
C LEU A 92 -11.69 28.52 16.15
N MET A 93 -12.67 28.08 16.95
CA MET A 93 -14.08 28.37 16.72
C MET A 93 -14.41 29.84 16.94
N ALA A 94 -13.79 30.50 17.93
CA ALA A 94 -13.93 31.94 18.15
C ALA A 94 -13.41 32.74 16.94
N GLU A 95 -12.24 32.37 16.40
CA GLU A 95 -11.67 33.04 15.22
C GLU A 95 -12.50 32.83 13.95
N ILE A 96 -13.01 31.61 13.75
CA ILE A 96 -13.89 31.29 12.61
C ILE A 96 -15.18 32.13 12.69
N ARG A 97 -15.77 32.26 13.88
CA ARG A 97 -16.99 33.05 14.10
C ARG A 97 -16.74 34.56 13.94
N ALA A 98 -15.57 35.05 14.37
CA ALA A 98 -15.20 36.45 14.25
C ALA A 98 -14.85 36.86 12.82
N THR A 99 -14.34 35.93 12.01
CA THR A 99 -13.86 36.21 10.66
C THR A 99 -14.51 35.25 9.65
N SER A 100 -13.77 34.26 9.16
CA SER A 100 -14.25 33.20 8.28
C SER A 100 -13.20 32.10 8.16
N TYR A 101 -13.59 30.93 7.65
CA TYR A 101 -12.65 29.84 7.33
C TYR A 101 -11.50 30.27 6.41
N LEU A 102 -11.77 31.16 5.43
CA LEU A 102 -10.76 31.64 4.51
C LEU A 102 -9.74 32.55 5.20
N ALA A 103 -10.21 33.45 6.06
CA ALA A 103 -9.36 34.37 6.82
C ALA A 103 -8.48 33.61 7.81
N VAL A 104 -9.05 32.65 8.54
CA VAL A 104 -8.32 31.77 9.46
C VAL A 104 -7.28 30.92 8.70
N GLY A 105 -7.64 30.37 7.54
CA GLY A 105 -6.69 29.65 6.70
C GLY A 105 -5.48 30.51 6.32
N ARG A 106 -5.71 31.75 5.88
CA ARG A 106 -4.65 32.72 5.57
C ARG A 106 -3.78 33.04 6.79
N LYS A 107 -4.39 33.26 7.96
CA LYS A 107 -3.69 33.52 9.23
C LYS A 107 -2.70 32.40 9.58
N TYR A 108 -3.13 31.14 9.49
CA TYR A 108 -2.28 29.99 9.79
C TYR A 108 -1.48 29.47 8.58
N GLY A 109 -1.53 30.12 7.41
CA GLY A 109 -0.79 29.66 6.22
C GLY A 109 -1.24 28.29 5.67
N VAL A 110 -2.54 27.98 5.81
CA VAL A 110 -3.21 26.74 5.35
C VAL A 110 -4.46 27.05 4.50
N SER A 111 -5.02 26.05 3.83
CA SER A 111 -6.27 26.23 3.09
C SER A 111 -7.48 26.26 4.03
N ASP A 112 -8.56 26.90 3.61
CA ASP A 112 -9.86 26.88 4.30
C ASP A 112 -10.37 25.45 4.51
N ASN A 113 -10.13 24.55 3.54
CA ASN A 113 -10.42 23.12 3.66
C ASN A 113 -9.58 22.43 4.75
N ALA A 114 -8.34 22.86 4.98
CA ALA A 114 -7.54 22.36 6.10
C ALA A 114 -8.15 22.77 7.44
N VAL A 115 -8.62 24.02 7.55
CA VAL A 115 -9.33 24.53 8.75
C VAL A 115 -10.60 23.71 9.01
N ARG A 116 -11.42 23.43 7.99
CA ARG A 116 -12.59 22.54 8.12
C ARG A 116 -12.23 21.14 8.62
N LYS A 117 -11.11 20.57 8.13
CA LYS A 117 -10.60 19.28 8.61
C LYS A 117 -10.10 19.35 10.06
N TRP A 118 -9.60 20.49 10.52
CA TRP A 118 -9.23 20.68 11.93
C TRP A 118 -10.46 20.65 12.83
N VAL A 119 -11.52 21.41 12.47
CA VAL A 119 -12.80 21.43 13.19
C VAL A 119 -13.38 20.02 13.30
N ARG A 120 -13.52 19.32 12.17
CA ARG A 120 -14.02 17.94 12.14
C ARG A 120 -13.19 17.00 13.01
N TRP A 121 -11.87 17.15 13.03
CA TRP A 121 -11.00 16.31 13.85
C TRP A 121 -11.26 16.50 15.36
N TYR A 122 -11.50 17.74 15.80
CA TYR A 122 -11.86 18.04 17.19
C TYR A 122 -13.25 17.52 17.54
N GLU A 123 -14.25 17.69 16.66
CA GLU A 123 -15.60 17.19 16.88
C GLU A 123 -15.63 15.65 16.98
N GLU A 124 -14.92 14.96 16.10
CA GLU A 124 -14.77 13.50 16.16
C GLU A 124 -13.99 13.06 17.40
N ALA A 125 -13.01 13.85 17.87
CA ALA A 125 -12.29 13.55 19.12
C ALA A 125 -13.22 13.63 20.33
N ALA A 126 -13.98 14.71 20.43
CA ALA A 126 -14.98 14.88 21.48
C ALA A 126 -16.06 13.78 21.42
N GLU A 127 -16.46 13.35 20.22
CA GLU A 127 -17.40 12.24 20.07
C GLU A 127 -16.79 10.90 20.50
N ARG A 128 -15.52 10.63 20.17
CA ARG A 128 -14.81 9.42 20.64
C ARG A 128 -14.71 9.39 22.16
N GLU A 129 -14.41 10.53 22.79
CA GLU A 129 -14.37 10.65 24.25
C GLU A 129 -15.75 10.39 24.87
N ARG A 130 -16.82 10.99 24.33
CA ARG A 130 -18.19 10.75 24.78
C ARG A 130 -18.65 9.30 24.61
N ARG A 131 -18.19 8.60 23.58
CA ARG A 131 -18.53 7.18 23.34
C ARG A 131 -17.74 6.22 24.22
N ALA A 132 -16.62 6.67 24.80
CA ALA A 132 -15.75 5.87 25.66
C ALA A 132 -16.07 6.03 27.16
N ALA A 133 -16.81 7.08 27.53
CA ALA A 133 -17.33 7.33 28.87
C ALA A 133 -18.68 6.63 29.09
#